data_AF-A0A6M4PQ30-F1
#
_entry.id   AF-A0A6M4PQ30-F1
#
_cell.length_a   1.000
_cell.length_b   1.000
_cell.length_c   1.000
_cell.angle_alpha   90.00
_cell.angle_beta   90.00
_cell.angle_gamma   90.00
#
_symmetry.space_group_name_H-M   'P 1'
#
loop_
_entity.id
_entity.type
_entity.pdbx_description
1 polymer ?
#
loop_
_entity_poly.entity_id
_entity_poly.type
_entity_poly.pdbx_seq_one_letter_code
_entity_poly.pdbx_strand_id
1 'polypeptide(L)'
;MEQFSEKDFNARLADRVGRLVARAREGAGGRKMSAQALAARCAELGHPLDRSVIAKLEKGIRQTVTVADLLVLARALDVPPVTLLVPLDEAEVELMPGESRPVWPAVLWFSAEAPYPAPAGQDGEPQRWEPPLPIALFRQHDDLVRECLSAAGRAADHRMQSTLSSGDERVKLQAAADADAELAVSLRDVLKAVRRSLRAVNQEPPALPKALSGLDQSES
;
A
#
# COMPACT_ATOMS: atom_id res chain seq x y z
N MET A 1 -23.70 -10.23 28.99
CA MET A 1 -22.51 -9.62 28.37
C MET A 1 -21.34 -10.53 28.67
N GLU A 2 -20.98 -11.40 27.73
CA GLU A 2 -19.72 -12.16 27.84
C GLU A 2 -18.58 -11.14 27.87
N GLN A 3 -17.75 -11.19 28.93
CA GLN A 3 -16.51 -10.42 28.97
C GLN A 3 -15.55 -11.03 27.96
N PHE A 4 -15.41 -10.39 26.80
CA PHE A 4 -14.32 -10.71 25.87
C PHE A 4 -13.00 -10.29 26.52
N SER A 5 -12.28 -11.26 27.09
CA SER A 5 -10.98 -11.02 27.72
C SER A 5 -9.94 -10.60 26.67
N GLU A 6 -9.12 -9.61 26.99
CA GLU A 6 -7.98 -9.17 26.17
C GLU A 6 -7.06 -10.34 25.77
N LYS A 7 -6.87 -11.30 26.69
CA LYS A 7 -6.08 -12.52 26.43
C LYS A 7 -6.69 -13.37 25.31
N ASP A 8 -8.02 -13.46 25.26
CA ASP A 8 -8.71 -14.26 24.26
C ASP A 8 -8.66 -13.59 22.89
N PHE A 9 -8.75 -12.25 22.84
CA PHE A 9 -8.59 -11.48 21.61
C PHE A 9 -7.18 -11.62 21.02
N ASN A 10 -6.14 -11.46 21.85
CA ASN A 10 -4.74 -11.61 21.41
C ASN A 10 -4.48 -13.00 20.81
N ALA A 11 -5.02 -14.05 21.45
CA ALA A 11 -4.91 -15.42 20.96
C ALA A 11 -5.62 -15.61 19.60
N ARG A 12 -6.84 -15.09 19.44
CA ARG A 12 -7.58 -15.14 18.15
C ARG A 12 -6.86 -14.37 17.04
N LEU A 13 -6.28 -13.22 17.37
CA LEU A 13 -5.51 -12.42 16.41
C LEU A 13 -4.25 -13.17 15.96
N ALA A 14 -3.50 -13.74 16.90
CA ALA A 14 -2.31 -14.53 16.58
C ALA A 14 -2.63 -15.78 15.76
N ASP A 15 -3.72 -16.49 16.09
CA ASP A 15 -4.21 -17.63 15.30
C ASP A 15 -4.54 -17.22 13.86
N ARG A 16 -5.29 -16.11 13.68
CA ARG A 16 -5.60 -15.57 12.34
C ARG A 16 -4.33 -15.24 11.55
N VAL A 17 -3.36 -14.55 12.16
CA VAL A 17 -2.08 -14.26 11.50
C VAL A 17 -1.37 -15.57 11.13
N GLY A 18 -1.36 -16.57 12.01
CA GLY A 18 -0.81 -17.89 11.74
C GLY A 18 -1.45 -18.61 10.55
N ARG A 19 -2.79 -18.60 10.46
CA ARG A 19 -3.53 -19.17 9.31
C ARG A 19 -3.17 -18.45 8.00
N LEU A 20 -3.08 -17.12 8.03
CA LEU A 20 -2.75 -16.32 6.85
C LEU A 20 -1.29 -16.51 6.41
N VAL A 21 -0.35 -16.66 7.37
CA VAL A 21 1.04 -17.04 7.09
C VAL A 21 1.13 -18.40 6.43
N ALA A 22 0.41 -19.41 6.95
CA ALA A 22 0.36 -20.74 6.36
C ALA A 22 -0.15 -20.69 4.92
N ARG A 23 -1.25 -19.96 4.67
CA ARG A 23 -1.82 -19.78 3.34
C ARG A 23 -0.88 -19.05 2.38
N ALA A 24 -0.28 -17.95 2.82
CA ALA A 24 0.66 -17.18 2.02
C ALA A 24 1.87 -18.05 1.61
N ARG A 25 2.38 -18.91 2.52
CA ARG A 25 3.42 -19.89 2.19
C ARG A 25 3.00 -20.89 1.11
N GLU A 26 1.72 -21.28 1.08
CA GLU A 26 1.21 -22.23 0.09
C GLU A 26 1.02 -21.61 -1.29
N GLY A 27 0.70 -20.30 -1.35
CA GLY A 27 0.47 -19.55 -2.58
C GLY A 27 1.67 -18.75 -3.13
N ALA A 28 2.73 -18.53 -2.33
CA ALA A 28 3.84 -17.65 -2.70
C ALA A 28 4.50 -18.02 -4.04
N GLY A 29 4.43 -17.13 -5.04
CA GLY A 29 5.13 -17.28 -6.32
C GLY A 29 4.78 -18.55 -7.11
N GLY A 30 3.59 -19.12 -6.91
CA GLY A 30 3.17 -20.37 -7.56
C GLY A 30 3.92 -21.63 -7.07
N ARG A 31 4.70 -21.53 -5.99
CA ARG A 31 5.42 -22.66 -5.38
C ARG A 31 5.31 -22.64 -3.85
N LYS A 32 4.93 -23.78 -3.27
CA LYS A 32 4.84 -23.94 -1.82
C LYS A 32 6.19 -23.70 -1.13
N MET A 33 6.24 -22.70 -0.25
CA MET A 33 7.39 -22.44 0.62
C MET A 33 7.29 -23.30 1.89
N SER A 34 8.37 -23.98 2.28
CA SER A 34 8.42 -24.76 3.53
C SER A 34 8.59 -23.85 4.76
N ALA A 35 8.19 -24.32 5.95
CA ALA A 35 8.38 -23.58 7.19
C ALA A 35 9.88 -23.34 7.49
N GLN A 36 10.73 -24.28 7.06
CA GLN A 36 12.18 -24.15 7.18
C GLN A 36 12.72 -23.05 6.26
N ALA A 37 12.21 -22.95 5.03
CA ALA A 37 12.61 -21.91 4.09
C ALA A 37 12.14 -20.52 4.58
N LEU A 38 10.94 -20.42 5.15
CA LEU A 38 10.47 -19.18 5.77
C LEU A 38 11.36 -18.78 6.96
N ALA A 39 11.68 -19.73 7.85
CA ALA A 39 12.59 -19.49 8.97
C ALA A 39 13.96 -18.96 8.51
N ALA A 40 14.53 -19.57 7.46
CA ALA A 40 15.79 -19.13 6.87
C ALA A 40 15.70 -17.68 6.33
N ARG A 41 14.63 -17.35 5.60
CA ARG A 41 14.41 -15.97 5.11
C ARG A 41 14.23 -14.95 6.23
N CYS A 42 13.53 -15.31 7.31
CA CYS A 42 13.41 -14.44 8.48
C CYS A 42 14.78 -14.18 9.11
N ALA A 43 15.64 -15.21 9.20
CA ALA A 43 17.02 -15.06 9.68
C ALA A 43 17.89 -14.18 8.76
N GLU A 44 17.78 -14.34 7.43
CA GLU A 44 18.45 -13.48 6.44
C GLU A 44 18.03 -12.01 6.56
N LEU A 45 16.79 -11.74 7.00
CA LEU A 45 16.27 -10.39 7.26
C LEU A 45 16.66 -9.84 8.64
N GLY A 46 17.46 -10.58 9.42
CA GLY A 46 17.94 -10.14 10.74
C GLY A 46 16.95 -10.33 11.90
N HIS A 47 15.83 -11.03 11.67
CA HIS A 47 14.84 -11.34 12.71
C HIS A 47 14.56 -12.85 12.70
N PRO A 48 15.43 -13.66 13.33
CA PRO A 48 15.33 -15.12 13.29
C PRO A 48 14.05 -15.61 13.95
N LEU A 49 13.23 -16.32 13.18
CA LEU A 49 12.05 -17.05 13.66
C LEU A 49 12.26 -18.54 13.41
N ASP A 50 12.42 -19.32 14.48
CA ASP A 50 12.62 -20.76 14.35
C ASP A 50 11.47 -21.42 13.59
N ARG A 51 11.78 -22.48 12.83
CA ARG A 51 10.77 -23.33 12.19
C ARG A 51 9.70 -23.78 13.19
N SER A 52 10.10 -24.10 14.43
CA SER A 52 9.18 -24.55 15.48
C SER A 52 8.24 -23.43 15.95
N VAL A 53 8.72 -22.18 15.96
CA VAL A 53 7.93 -21.00 16.27
C VAL A 53 6.89 -20.75 15.19
N ILE A 54 7.32 -20.76 13.92
CA ILE A 54 6.42 -20.61 12.77
C ILE A 54 5.35 -21.72 12.79
N ALA A 55 5.75 -22.98 12.99
CA ALA A 55 4.80 -24.09 13.04
C ALA A 55 3.83 -24.01 14.23
N LYS A 56 4.23 -23.43 15.37
CA LYS A 56 3.32 -23.19 16.50
C LYS A 56 2.36 -22.05 16.23
N LEU A 57 2.82 -20.99 15.56
CA LEU A 57 1.97 -19.88 15.13
C LEU A 57 0.91 -20.35 14.13
N GLU A 58 1.31 -21.09 13.09
CA GLU A 58 0.40 -21.62 12.07
C GLU A 58 -0.65 -22.60 12.62
N LYS A 59 -0.40 -23.21 13.77
CA LYS A 59 -1.32 -24.14 14.45
C LYS A 59 -2.14 -23.49 15.55
N GLY A 60 -2.04 -22.17 15.74
CA GLY A 60 -2.71 -21.45 16.83
C GLY A 60 -2.19 -21.78 18.24
N ILE A 61 -1.10 -22.56 18.35
CA ILE A 61 -0.49 -22.92 19.64
C ILE A 61 0.20 -21.70 20.24
N ARG A 62 0.84 -20.87 19.40
CA ARG A 62 1.42 -19.60 19.83
C ARG A 62 0.35 -18.52 19.77
N GLN A 63 -0.04 -18.02 20.93
CA GLN A 63 -1.11 -17.03 21.11
C GLN A 63 -0.64 -15.57 21.02
N THR A 64 0.60 -15.34 20.60
CA THR A 64 1.19 -14.00 20.48
C THR A 64 1.96 -13.86 19.19
N VAL A 65 1.80 -12.71 18.55
CA VAL A 65 2.57 -12.29 17.38
C VAL A 65 2.95 -10.83 17.58
N THR A 66 4.22 -10.50 17.39
CA THR A 66 4.68 -9.12 17.53
C THR A 66 4.53 -8.38 16.20
N VAL A 67 4.55 -7.04 16.23
CA VAL A 67 4.59 -6.24 15.00
C VAL A 67 5.85 -6.54 14.19
N ALA A 68 6.98 -6.80 14.86
CA ALA A 68 8.22 -7.22 14.20
C ALA A 68 8.04 -8.58 13.47
N ASP A 69 7.42 -9.57 14.12
CA ASP A 69 7.09 -10.84 13.49
C ASP A 69 6.23 -10.62 12.24
N LEU A 70 5.17 -9.81 12.34
CA LEU A 70 4.25 -9.52 11.22
C LEU A 70 4.98 -8.91 10.02
N LEU A 71 5.80 -7.87 10.23
CA LEU A 71 6.53 -7.19 9.16
C LEU A 71 7.57 -8.11 8.50
N VAL A 72 8.32 -8.87 9.29
CA VAL A 72 9.36 -9.77 8.79
C VAL A 72 8.75 -10.94 8.03
N LEU A 73 7.67 -11.54 8.55
CA LEU A 73 6.95 -12.61 7.88
C LEU A 73 6.39 -12.13 6.53
N ALA A 74 5.75 -10.95 6.51
CA ALA A 74 5.24 -10.33 5.28
C ALA A 74 6.36 -10.13 4.24
N ARG A 75 7.48 -9.54 4.66
CA ARG A 75 8.64 -9.32 3.78
C ARG A 75 9.28 -10.61 3.28
N ALA A 76 9.36 -11.64 4.11
CA ALA A 76 9.92 -12.94 3.76
C ALA A 76 9.01 -13.72 2.77
N LEU A 77 7.70 -13.51 2.88
CA LEU A 77 6.68 -14.11 2.02
C LEU A 77 6.38 -13.31 0.75
N ASP A 78 6.92 -12.10 0.64
CA ASP A 78 6.67 -11.18 -0.48
C ASP A 78 5.19 -10.79 -0.61
N VAL A 79 4.57 -10.49 0.54
CA VAL A 79 3.16 -10.05 0.62
C VAL A 79 3.04 -8.76 1.45
N PRO A 80 2.01 -7.93 1.24
CA PRO A 80 1.75 -6.78 2.10
C PRO A 80 1.40 -7.22 3.54
N PRO A 81 1.87 -6.53 4.59
CA PRO A 81 1.57 -6.91 5.98
C PRO A 81 0.07 -7.00 6.30
N VAL A 82 -0.76 -6.13 5.69
CA VAL A 82 -2.21 -6.12 5.89
C VAL A 82 -2.87 -7.43 5.44
N THR A 83 -2.32 -8.15 4.46
CA THR A 83 -2.87 -9.43 4.01
C THR A 83 -2.55 -10.60 4.96
N LEU A 84 -1.63 -10.39 5.93
CA LEU A 84 -1.40 -11.32 7.03
C LEU A 84 -2.26 -10.97 8.26
N LEU A 85 -3.00 -9.87 8.23
CA LEU A 85 -3.86 -9.40 9.31
C LEU A 85 -5.35 -9.53 8.95
N VAL A 86 -5.71 -9.17 7.72
CA VAL A 86 -7.08 -9.11 7.20
C VAL A 86 -7.28 -10.23 6.15
N PRO A 87 -8.18 -11.20 6.40
CA PRO A 87 -8.47 -12.31 5.49
C PRO A 87 -9.34 -11.85 4.32
N LEU A 88 -8.75 -11.61 3.16
CA LEU A 88 -9.45 -11.05 1.98
C LEU A 88 -10.53 -11.94 1.36
N ASP A 89 -10.61 -13.21 1.76
CA ASP A 89 -11.61 -14.18 1.31
C ASP A 89 -12.76 -14.39 2.29
N GLU A 90 -12.75 -13.68 3.41
CA GLU A 90 -13.87 -13.64 4.36
C GLU A 90 -14.72 -12.39 4.09
N ALA A 91 -15.99 -12.42 4.52
CA ALA A 91 -16.87 -11.24 4.37
C ALA A 91 -16.56 -10.18 5.43
N GLU A 92 -16.21 -10.61 6.64
CA GLU A 92 -15.94 -9.76 7.79
C GLU A 92 -14.70 -10.22 8.56
N VAL A 93 -14.16 -9.33 9.39
CA VAL A 93 -13.00 -9.56 10.24
C VAL A 93 -13.18 -8.88 11.60
N GLU A 94 -12.79 -9.56 12.67
CA GLU A 94 -12.70 -8.97 14.01
C GLU A 94 -11.43 -8.13 14.14
N LEU A 95 -11.54 -6.79 14.05
CA LEU A 95 -10.42 -5.86 14.22
C LEU A 95 -10.23 -5.40 15.67
N MET A 96 -11.33 -5.35 16.43
CA MET A 96 -11.37 -4.99 17.85
C MET A 96 -12.10 -6.09 18.62
N PRO A 97 -11.86 -6.25 19.93
CA PRO A 97 -12.49 -7.31 20.72
C PRO A 97 -14.02 -7.29 20.60
N GLY A 98 -14.59 -8.35 19.99
CA GLY A 98 -16.03 -8.51 19.80
C GLY A 98 -16.64 -7.70 18.65
N GLU A 99 -15.84 -7.02 17.83
CA GLU A 99 -16.33 -6.17 16.74
C GLU A 99 -15.97 -6.74 15.36
N SER A 100 -16.95 -7.35 14.71
CA SER A 100 -16.86 -7.79 13.31
C SER A 100 -17.06 -6.61 12.35
N ARG A 101 -16.17 -6.47 11.35
CA ARG A 101 -16.16 -5.38 10.36
C ARG A 101 -16.04 -5.92 8.94
N PRO A 102 -16.69 -5.32 7.93
CA PRO A 102 -16.49 -5.73 6.54
C PRO A 102 -15.01 -5.66 6.12
N VAL A 103 -14.55 -6.71 5.43
CA VAL A 103 -13.12 -6.90 5.12
C VAL A 103 -12.52 -5.76 4.31
N TRP A 104 -13.17 -5.31 3.24
CA TRP A 104 -12.60 -4.26 2.40
C TRP A 104 -12.50 -2.89 3.11
N PRO A 105 -13.56 -2.39 3.78
CA PRO A 105 -13.45 -1.22 4.62
C PRO A 105 -12.41 -1.33 5.75
N ALA A 106 -12.20 -2.51 6.33
CA ALA A 106 -11.12 -2.75 7.30
C ALA A 106 -9.73 -2.52 6.69
N VAL A 107 -9.49 -2.97 5.46
CA VAL A 107 -8.25 -2.68 4.71
C VAL A 107 -8.08 -1.18 4.48
N LEU A 108 -9.14 -0.50 4.02
CA LEU A 108 -9.11 0.94 3.77
C LEU A 108 -8.83 1.75 5.04
N TRP A 109 -9.38 1.33 6.18
CA TRP A 109 -9.05 1.95 7.45
C TRP A 109 -7.55 1.78 7.80
N PHE A 110 -7.02 0.57 7.63
CA PHE A 110 -5.62 0.28 7.90
C PHE A 110 -4.66 1.08 7.00
N SER A 111 -5.04 1.32 5.74
CA SER A 111 -4.27 2.14 4.81
C SER A 111 -4.51 3.63 4.95
N ALA A 112 -5.37 4.08 5.87
CA ALA A 112 -5.82 5.47 6.03
C ALA A 112 -6.51 6.01 4.76
N GLU A 113 -7.33 5.21 4.10
CA GLU A 113 -8.22 5.58 2.98
C GLU A 113 -9.66 5.82 3.44
N ALA A 114 -10.05 5.30 4.61
CA ALA A 114 -11.38 5.45 5.18
C ALA A 114 -11.33 5.55 6.72
N PRO A 115 -12.38 6.09 7.37
CA PRO A 115 -12.56 5.95 8.81
C PRO A 115 -12.73 4.48 9.23
N TYR A 116 -12.72 4.25 10.54
CA TYR A 116 -13.08 2.94 11.08
C TYR A 116 -14.50 2.54 10.64
N PRO A 117 -14.70 1.35 10.05
CA PRO A 117 -15.94 1.02 9.36
C PRO A 117 -17.09 0.69 10.32
N ALA A 118 -18.33 0.96 9.88
CA ALA A 118 -19.54 0.46 10.54
C ALA A 118 -19.64 -1.09 10.42
N PRO A 119 -20.46 -1.76 11.26
CA PRO A 119 -20.74 -3.19 11.10
C PRO A 119 -21.44 -3.48 9.76
N ALA A 120 -21.37 -4.71 9.26
CA ALA A 120 -22.06 -5.03 8.00
C ALA A 120 -23.57 -4.79 8.08
N GLY A 121 -24.15 -4.30 6.98
CA GLY A 121 -25.59 -4.05 6.86
C GLY A 121 -26.09 -2.86 7.67
N GLN A 122 -25.18 -2.06 8.25
CA GLN A 122 -25.52 -0.81 8.90
C GLN A 122 -24.92 0.35 8.12
N ASP A 123 -25.80 1.22 7.61
CA ASP A 123 -25.40 2.53 7.12
C ASP A 123 -25.09 3.39 8.35
N GLY A 124 -23.85 3.33 8.82
CA GLY A 124 -23.38 4.28 9.81
C GLY A 124 -23.27 5.65 9.18
N GLU A 125 -23.70 6.70 9.89
CA GLU A 125 -23.35 8.07 9.51
C GLU A 125 -21.83 8.13 9.30
N PRO A 126 -21.34 8.52 8.11
CA PRO A 126 -19.92 8.56 7.86
C PRO A 126 -19.31 9.51 8.88
N GLN A 127 -18.52 8.94 9.79
CA GLN A 127 -17.79 9.74 10.76
C GLN A 127 -16.97 10.74 9.95
N ARG A 128 -17.17 12.04 10.19
CA ARG A 128 -16.42 13.07 9.47
C ARG A 128 -14.95 12.82 9.74
N TRP A 129 -14.28 12.26 8.75
CA TRP A 129 -12.92 11.79 8.86
C TRP A 129 -12.15 12.34 7.67
N GLU A 130 -11.10 13.07 8.01
CA GLU A 130 -10.16 13.60 7.05
C GLU A 130 -8.86 12.82 7.30
N PRO A 131 -8.24 12.23 6.26
CA PRO A 131 -6.95 11.58 6.44
C PRO A 131 -5.96 12.57 7.06
N PRO A 132 -5.03 12.10 7.93
CA PRO A 132 -3.98 12.95 8.42
C PRO A 132 -3.30 13.69 7.26
N LEU A 133 -3.19 15.02 7.35
CA LEU A 133 -2.68 15.85 6.26
C LEU A 133 -1.38 15.31 5.62
N PRO A 134 -0.39 14.80 6.38
CA PRO A 134 0.77 14.12 5.80
C PRO A 134 0.42 12.99 4.83
N ILE A 135 -0.49 12.08 5.21
CA ILE A 135 -0.91 10.94 4.37
C ILE A 135 -1.59 11.42 3.10
N ALA A 136 -2.47 12.43 3.21
CA ALA A 136 -3.13 13.04 2.06
C ALA A 136 -2.11 13.63 1.08
N LEU A 137 -1.10 14.34 1.58
CA LEU A 137 -0.04 14.92 0.77
C LEU A 137 0.88 13.85 0.14
N PHE A 138 1.20 12.77 0.84
CA PHE A 138 1.99 11.66 0.28
C PHE A 138 1.26 10.98 -0.89
N ARG A 139 -0.05 10.75 -0.76
CA ARG A 139 -0.85 10.19 -1.88
C ARG A 139 -0.92 11.14 -3.06
N GLN A 140 -1.21 12.41 -2.79
CA GLN A 140 -1.26 13.41 -3.83
C GLN A 140 0.09 13.53 -4.55
N HIS A 141 1.20 13.41 -3.82
CA HIS A 141 2.54 13.36 -4.40
C HIS A 141 2.71 12.16 -5.34
N ASP A 142 2.35 10.95 -4.91
CA ASP A 142 2.46 9.73 -5.73
C ASP A 142 1.60 9.80 -7.00
N ASP A 143 0.36 10.28 -6.90
CA ASP A 143 -0.53 10.43 -8.04
C ASP A 143 -0.01 11.47 -9.03
N LEU A 144 0.46 12.62 -8.55
CA LEU A 144 1.07 13.65 -9.41
C LEU A 144 2.35 13.15 -10.09
N VAL A 145 3.18 12.36 -9.41
CA VAL A 145 4.35 11.72 -10.03
C VAL A 145 3.92 10.79 -11.17
N ARG A 146 2.93 9.92 -10.93
CA ARG A 146 2.41 8.99 -11.94
C ARG A 146 1.82 9.75 -13.14
N GLU A 147 1.03 10.78 -12.88
CA GLU A 147 0.42 11.61 -13.92
C GLU A 147 1.45 12.40 -14.72
N CYS A 148 2.45 13.00 -14.07
CA CYS A 148 3.56 13.67 -14.73
C CYS A 148 4.28 12.74 -15.71
N LEU A 149 4.63 11.53 -15.25
CA LEU A 149 5.33 10.55 -16.07
C LEU A 149 4.45 10.05 -17.23
N SER A 150 3.17 9.83 -16.98
CA SER A 150 2.22 9.41 -18.01
C SER A 150 2.05 10.48 -19.09
N ALA A 151 1.84 11.75 -18.72
CA ALA A 151 1.72 12.86 -19.66
C ALA A 151 3.02 13.06 -20.47
N ALA A 152 4.19 13.03 -19.83
CA ALA A 152 5.47 13.14 -20.52
C ALA A 152 5.71 11.96 -21.50
N GLY A 153 5.31 10.75 -21.12
CA GLY A 153 5.36 9.56 -21.97
C GLY A 153 4.49 9.72 -23.22
N ARG A 154 3.22 10.09 -23.05
CA ARG A 154 2.32 10.34 -24.19
C ARG A 154 2.82 11.44 -25.11
N ALA A 155 3.35 12.53 -24.55
CA ALA A 155 3.96 13.59 -25.35
C ALA A 155 5.14 13.07 -26.20
N ALA A 156 5.99 12.21 -25.64
CA ALA A 156 7.10 11.60 -26.39
C ALA A 156 6.59 10.65 -27.49
N ASP A 157 5.57 9.83 -27.19
CA ASP A 157 4.97 8.90 -28.15
C ASP A 157 4.32 9.63 -29.32
N HIS A 158 3.53 10.68 -29.04
CA HIS A 158 2.91 11.53 -30.06
C HIS A 158 3.96 12.24 -30.94
N ARG A 159 5.07 12.73 -30.37
CA ARG A 159 6.18 13.30 -31.15
C ARG A 159 6.82 12.26 -32.06
N MET A 160 7.08 11.06 -31.54
CA MET A 160 7.65 9.98 -32.34
C MET A 160 6.74 9.63 -33.51
N GLN A 161 5.43 9.44 -33.26
CA GLN A 161 4.46 9.14 -34.29
C GLN A 161 4.32 10.29 -35.31
N SER A 162 4.39 11.55 -34.87
CA SER A 162 4.30 12.69 -35.79
C SER A 162 5.46 12.72 -36.79
N THR A 163 6.65 12.21 -36.43
CA THR A 163 7.78 12.09 -37.36
C THR A 163 7.58 11.05 -38.46
N LEU A 164 6.74 10.03 -38.20
CA LEU A 164 6.45 8.94 -39.12
C LEU A 164 5.19 9.22 -39.97
N SER A 165 4.35 10.15 -39.52
CA SER A 165 3.10 10.54 -40.16
C SER A 165 3.28 11.70 -41.15
N SER A 166 2.27 11.94 -41.99
CA SER A 166 2.24 13.03 -42.98
C SER A 166 0.88 13.70 -43.05
N GLY A 167 0.81 14.90 -43.63
CA GLY A 167 -0.43 15.66 -43.81
C GLY A 167 -1.12 16.02 -42.49
N ASP A 168 -2.46 16.01 -42.49
CA ASP A 168 -3.29 16.38 -41.34
C ASP A 168 -3.01 15.53 -40.10
N GLU A 169 -2.66 14.27 -40.27
CA GLU A 169 -2.38 13.36 -39.17
C GLU A 169 -1.14 13.78 -38.38
N ARG A 170 -0.08 14.22 -39.09
CA ARG A 170 1.12 14.78 -38.45
C ARG A 170 0.79 16.04 -37.64
N VAL A 171 -0.08 16.91 -38.15
CA VAL A 171 -0.49 18.15 -37.47
C VAL A 171 -1.26 17.81 -36.18
N LYS A 172 -2.19 16.86 -36.23
CA LYS A 172 -2.94 16.40 -35.04
C LYS A 172 -2.02 15.80 -33.98
N LEU A 173 -1.10 14.92 -34.38
CA LEU A 173 -0.14 14.28 -33.47
C LEU A 173 0.79 15.32 -32.83
N GLN A 174 1.23 16.34 -33.59
CA GLN A 174 2.03 17.42 -33.03
C GLN A 174 1.24 18.23 -32.00
N ALA A 175 -0.01 18.59 -32.30
CA ALA A 175 -0.85 19.32 -31.36
C ALA A 175 -1.13 18.50 -30.08
N ALA A 176 -1.35 17.19 -30.20
CA ALA A 176 -1.52 16.29 -29.06
C ALA A 176 -0.24 16.19 -28.22
N ALA A 177 0.93 16.11 -28.87
CA ALA A 177 2.22 16.11 -28.18
C ALA A 177 2.45 17.39 -27.37
N ASP A 178 2.10 18.55 -27.93
CA ASP A 178 2.26 19.84 -27.29
C ASP A 178 1.29 19.97 -26.09
N ALA A 179 0.04 19.54 -26.25
CA ALA A 179 -0.94 19.53 -25.16
C ALA A 179 -0.53 18.61 -23.98
N ASP A 180 -0.07 17.38 -24.26
CA ASP A 180 0.45 16.48 -23.21
C ASP A 180 1.70 17.05 -22.52
N ALA A 181 2.55 17.76 -23.27
CA ALA A 181 3.75 18.40 -22.72
C ALA A 181 3.39 19.57 -21.79
N GLU A 182 2.43 20.40 -22.18
CA GLU A 182 1.91 21.48 -21.35
C GLU A 182 1.28 20.93 -20.06
N LEU A 183 0.48 19.86 -20.16
CA LEU A 183 -0.07 19.18 -19.00
C LEU A 183 1.04 18.66 -18.07
N ALA A 184 2.08 18.04 -18.62
CA ALA A 184 3.21 17.56 -17.82
C ALA A 184 3.94 18.69 -17.08
N VAL A 185 4.06 19.88 -17.68
CA VAL A 185 4.64 21.06 -17.02
C VAL A 185 3.74 21.54 -15.88
N SER A 186 2.43 21.67 -16.12
CA SER A 186 1.46 22.08 -15.10
C SER A 186 1.46 21.12 -13.89
N LEU A 187 1.43 19.81 -14.14
CA LEU A 187 1.48 18.79 -13.08
C LEU A 187 2.79 18.87 -12.28
N ARG A 188 3.93 19.18 -12.91
CA ARG A 188 5.21 19.38 -12.21
C ARG A 188 5.14 20.57 -11.25
N ASP A 189 4.47 21.66 -11.62
CA ASP A 189 4.36 22.82 -10.75
C ASP A 189 3.43 22.55 -9.56
N VAL A 190 2.35 21.79 -9.75
CA VAL A 190 1.51 21.29 -8.64
C VAL A 190 2.32 20.36 -7.75
N LEU A 191 3.12 19.45 -8.33
CA LEU A 191 4.00 18.55 -7.57
C LEU A 191 5.01 19.33 -6.73
N LYS A 192 5.62 20.41 -7.26
CA LYS A 192 6.48 21.30 -6.46
C LYS A 192 5.73 21.90 -5.28
N ALA A 193 4.49 22.35 -5.48
CA ALA A 193 3.67 22.91 -4.39
C ALA A 193 3.39 21.86 -3.31
N VAL A 194 2.99 20.64 -3.67
CA VAL A 194 2.77 19.54 -2.71
C VAL A 194 4.03 19.19 -1.94
N ARG A 195 5.19 19.15 -2.61
CA ARG A 195 6.49 18.91 -1.95
C ARG A 195 6.85 20.01 -0.95
N ARG A 196 6.56 21.28 -1.26
CA ARG A 196 6.70 22.39 -0.30
C ARG A 196 5.73 22.24 0.88
N SER A 197 4.49 21.83 0.64
CA SER A 197 3.51 21.55 1.70
C SER A 197 3.97 20.42 2.62
N LEU A 198 4.54 19.33 2.09
CA LEU A 198 5.12 18.24 2.88
C LEU A 198 6.21 18.77 3.83
N ARG A 199 7.15 19.57 3.31
CA ARG A 199 8.21 20.19 4.13
C ARG A 199 7.63 21.12 5.19
N ALA A 200 6.59 21.89 4.87
CA ALA A 200 5.92 22.80 5.81
C ALA A 200 5.25 22.07 6.98
N VAL A 201 4.85 20.81 6.80
CA VAL A 201 4.32 19.94 7.88
C VAL A 201 5.39 19.01 8.46
N ASN A 202 6.67 19.38 8.33
CA ASN A 202 7.86 18.65 8.83
C ASN A 202 7.96 17.21 8.29
N GLN A 203 7.50 16.97 7.06
CA GLN A 203 7.67 15.69 6.38
C GLN A 203 8.72 15.81 5.27
N GLU A 204 9.56 14.78 5.15
CA GLU A 204 10.49 14.67 4.03
C GLU A 204 9.75 14.20 2.78
N PRO A 205 9.74 14.97 1.67
CA PRO A 205 9.06 14.54 0.46
C PRO A 205 9.71 13.28 -0.14
N PRO A 206 8.93 12.36 -0.73
CA PRO A 206 9.50 11.16 -1.33
C PRO A 206 10.51 11.47 -2.43
N ALA A 207 11.48 10.57 -2.62
CA ALA A 207 12.45 10.69 -3.70
C ALA A 207 11.76 10.69 -5.06
N LEU A 208 12.22 11.55 -5.96
CA LEU A 208 11.67 11.64 -7.31
C LEU A 208 12.34 10.62 -8.23
N PRO A 209 11.58 10.03 -9.18
CA PRO A 209 12.16 9.27 -10.28
C PRO A 209 13.17 10.12 -11.07
N LYS A 210 14.14 9.48 -11.73
CA LYS A 210 15.22 10.17 -12.47
C LYS A 210 14.70 11.24 -13.44
N ALA A 211 13.61 10.96 -14.14
CA ALA A 211 12.96 11.90 -15.08
C ALA A 211 12.46 13.20 -14.42
N LEU A 212 12.26 13.22 -13.10
CA LEU A 212 11.80 14.38 -12.32
C LEU A 212 12.87 14.91 -11.34
N SER A 213 14.09 14.38 -11.36
CA SER A 213 15.14 14.68 -10.35
C SER A 213 15.53 16.16 -10.19
N GLY A 214 15.40 16.98 -11.24
CA GLY A 214 15.70 18.42 -11.21
C GLY A 214 14.57 19.32 -10.69
N LEU A 215 13.45 18.76 -10.24
CA LEU A 215 12.23 19.51 -9.91
C LEU A 215 12.38 20.40 -8.65
N ASP A 216 13.23 20.02 -7.70
CA ASP A 216 13.52 20.84 -6.51
C ASP A 216 14.67 21.84 -6.73
N GLN A 217 15.48 21.69 -7.79
CA GLN A 217 16.66 22.52 -8.05
C GLN A 217 16.34 23.81 -8.81
N SER A 218 15.11 23.96 -9.31
CA SER A 218 14.68 25.13 -10.08
C SER A 218 14.35 26.37 -9.23
N GLU A 219 14.84 26.46 -7.99
CA GLU A 219 14.73 27.64 -7.12
C GLU A 219 16.13 28.32 -7.02
N SER A 220 16.55 28.97 -8.09
CA SER A 220 17.67 29.94 -8.09
C SER A 220 17.36 31.08 -9.05
#